data_AF-A0A7W0QF24-F1
#
_entry.id   AF-A0A7W0QF24-F1
#
_cell.length_a   1.000
_cell.length_b   1.000
_cell.length_c   1.000
_cell.angle_alpha   90.00
_cell.angle_beta   90.00
_cell.angle_gamma   90.00
#
_symmetry.space_group_name_H-M   'P 1'
#
loop_
_entity.id
_entity.type
_entity.pdbx_description
1 polymer ?
#
loop_
_entity_poly.entity_id
_entity_poly.type
_entity_poly.pdbx_seq_one_letter_code
_entity_poly.pdbx_strand_id
1 'polypeptide(L)'
;MIRSVGVMLFLAGCALVDEEPGTGPGGKGDGHGTRLDLNDVSILFPLPASEAARDQFLWLAPRTGEAGPYFPWSTVDDLPRLIADFPITLTYPNAMITGMRYDPCAPNAMGGCEAQLRLVAQPVLVDGTSVRMLEDSAIHLFYRLDSARSRDVVRALVASRDLSPVSTSGRLRVHPGLGRPDSGALAAALRTLVVEHCREETLFRITLNTFAFDNWGFFKFDYADGVVTRENLGNMVTDGSVQGWIRQAFVDDTNDPSGKIDPAPLHPMPYLLSIQNFASGAPKDPVAARAAAAALLRIENPDATITDEVDCVSCHVATPARRFAERHGVEFATLPQFDAPAGYDTALVLAPEVDGNLGNTIAFGWHHMTTDEVFPSINQRVINESAKIADRLSRDVVPNL
;
A
#
# COMPACT_ATOMS: atom_id res chain seq x y z
N MET A 1 -4.04 44.55 -26.96
CA MET A 1 -3.39 43.40 -27.62
C MET A 1 -2.04 43.18 -26.97
N ILE A 2 -1.95 42.30 -25.97
CA ILE A 2 -0.68 41.83 -25.41
C ILE A 2 -0.77 40.31 -25.51
N ARG A 3 0.06 39.72 -26.37
CA ARG A 3 0.17 38.27 -26.53
C ARG A 3 1.10 37.76 -25.43
N SER A 4 0.55 37.08 -24.44
CA SER A 4 1.35 36.26 -23.52
C SER A 4 1.82 35.01 -24.26
N VAL A 5 3.13 34.89 -24.41
CA VAL A 5 3.80 33.67 -24.85
C VAL A 5 3.90 32.77 -23.62
N GLY A 6 3.04 31.75 -23.55
CA GLY A 6 3.16 30.69 -22.56
C GLY A 6 4.35 29.81 -22.91
N VAL A 7 5.41 29.88 -22.11
CA VAL A 7 6.50 28.90 -22.14
C VAL A 7 5.96 27.63 -21.49
N MET A 8 5.72 26.62 -22.30
CA MET A 8 5.34 25.28 -21.86
C MET A 8 6.62 24.55 -21.45
N LEU A 9 6.90 24.51 -20.15
CA LEU A 9 8.01 23.76 -19.59
C LEU A 9 7.59 22.28 -19.50
N PHE A 10 8.14 21.43 -20.36
CA PHE A 10 8.02 19.98 -20.22
C PHE A 10 8.95 19.52 -19.09
N LEU A 11 8.39 19.28 -17.89
CA LEU A 11 9.05 18.50 -16.86
C LEU A 11 8.83 17.02 -17.19
N ALA A 12 9.83 16.38 -17.77
CA ALA A 12 9.90 14.92 -17.78
C ALA A 12 10.09 14.50 -16.32
N GLY A 13 9.04 13.96 -15.70
CA GLY A 13 9.10 13.31 -14.39
C GLY A 13 9.96 12.06 -14.48
N CYS A 14 11.29 12.24 -14.45
CA CYS A 14 12.18 11.18 -14.04
C CYS A 14 11.77 10.84 -12.61
N ALA A 15 11.27 9.63 -12.39
CA ALA A 15 11.24 9.04 -11.06
C ALA A 15 12.60 9.37 -10.42
N LEU A 16 12.58 10.09 -9.30
CA LEU A 16 13.77 10.42 -8.54
C LEU A 16 14.36 9.10 -8.05
N VAL A 17 15.23 8.51 -8.88
CA VAL A 17 16.16 7.50 -8.45
C VAL A 17 17.12 8.28 -7.58
N ASP A 18 16.92 8.24 -6.26
CA ASP A 18 17.96 8.63 -5.33
C ASP A 18 19.20 7.81 -5.68
N GLU A 19 20.14 8.43 -6.38
CA GLU A 19 21.49 7.90 -6.54
C GLU A 19 22.10 7.92 -5.14
N GLU A 20 22.05 6.80 -4.44
CA GLU A 20 22.89 6.61 -3.27
C GLU A 20 24.35 6.91 -3.66
N PRO A 21 25.11 7.63 -2.82
CA PRO A 21 26.48 8.02 -3.14
C PRO A 21 27.32 6.75 -3.39
N GLY A 22 27.64 6.54 -4.67
CA GLY A 22 28.23 5.31 -5.17
C GLY A 22 29.60 5.01 -4.56
N THR A 23 29.69 3.88 -3.87
CA THR A 23 30.96 3.21 -3.57
C THR A 23 31.41 2.41 -4.78
N GLY A 24 32.22 3.03 -5.64
CA GLY A 24 33.26 2.39 -6.44
C GLY A 24 32.84 1.54 -7.67
N PRO A 25 33.60 1.59 -8.78
CA PRO A 25 33.37 0.74 -9.92
C PRO A 25 34.03 -0.64 -9.72
N GLY A 26 33.32 -1.71 -10.09
CA GLY A 26 33.98 -2.93 -10.54
C GLY A 26 33.92 -4.13 -9.60
N GLY A 27 32.71 -4.60 -9.31
CA GLY A 27 32.47 -6.00 -9.02
C GLY A 27 31.12 -6.39 -9.59
N LYS A 28 31.09 -7.26 -10.62
CA LYS A 28 29.90 -8.09 -10.89
C LYS A 28 29.84 -9.11 -9.74
N GLY A 29 29.57 -8.61 -8.55
CA GLY A 29 29.35 -9.44 -7.37
C GLY A 29 28.01 -10.11 -7.56
N ASP A 30 28.05 -11.41 -7.72
CA ASP A 30 27.28 -12.49 -7.07
C ASP A 30 26.59 -12.18 -5.71
N GLY A 31 26.35 -10.90 -5.39
CA GLY A 31 25.85 -10.37 -4.13
C GLY A 31 24.32 -10.31 -4.04
N HIS A 32 23.59 -11.20 -4.70
CA HIS A 32 22.26 -11.52 -4.21
C HIS A 32 22.47 -12.24 -2.89
N GLY A 33 22.20 -11.54 -1.78
CA GLY A 33 22.25 -12.16 -0.46
C GLY A 33 21.41 -13.44 -0.47
N THR A 34 21.82 -14.46 0.27
CA THR A 34 21.04 -15.72 0.40
C THR A 34 19.68 -15.51 1.08
N ARG A 35 19.42 -14.28 1.54
CA ARG A 35 18.25 -13.82 2.29
C ARG A 35 17.22 -13.17 1.37
N LEU A 36 15.94 -13.20 1.75
CA LEU A 36 14.92 -12.30 1.19
C LEU A 36 14.92 -10.98 1.97
N ASP A 37 14.67 -9.87 1.29
CA ASP A 37 14.51 -8.54 1.86
C ASP A 37 13.07 -8.00 1.70
N LEU A 38 12.82 -6.78 2.21
CA LEU A 38 11.48 -6.17 2.24
C LEU A 38 10.87 -6.09 0.84
N ASN A 39 11.67 -5.67 -0.17
CA ASN A 39 11.22 -5.55 -1.56
C ASN A 39 10.97 -6.91 -2.23
N ASP A 40 11.46 -8.02 -1.68
CA ASP A 40 11.23 -9.35 -2.24
C ASP A 40 9.87 -9.92 -1.79
N VAL A 41 9.34 -9.47 -0.65
CA VAL A 41 8.10 -9.99 -0.05
C VAL A 41 6.93 -9.01 -0.15
N SER A 42 7.23 -7.72 -0.30
CA SER A 42 6.28 -6.65 -0.64
C SER A 42 6.76 -5.92 -1.87
N ILE A 43 6.01 -6.02 -2.96
CA ILE A 43 6.36 -5.48 -4.26
C ILE A 43 5.43 -4.32 -4.58
N LEU A 44 5.97 -3.11 -4.56
CA LEU A 44 5.31 -1.94 -5.14
C LEU A 44 5.72 -1.83 -6.60
N PHE A 45 4.79 -2.09 -7.51
CA PHE A 45 5.03 -2.04 -8.95
C PHE A 45 5.19 -0.58 -9.40
N PRO A 46 6.13 -0.28 -10.31
CA PRO A 46 6.19 1.04 -10.93
C PRO A 46 4.93 1.28 -11.77
N LEU A 47 4.53 2.54 -11.95
CA LEU A 47 3.49 2.87 -12.92
C LEU A 47 4.02 2.72 -14.36
N PRO A 48 3.16 2.35 -15.33
CA PRO A 48 3.53 2.35 -16.74
C PRO A 48 3.97 3.74 -17.18
N ALA A 49 4.94 3.80 -18.10
CA ALA A 49 5.35 5.07 -18.70
C ALA A 49 4.39 5.53 -19.82
N SER A 50 3.60 4.61 -20.38
CA SER A 50 2.66 4.87 -21.49
C SER A 50 1.69 3.69 -21.66
N GLU A 51 0.67 3.88 -22.49
CA GLU A 51 -0.25 2.79 -22.89
C GLU A 51 0.49 1.61 -23.55
N ALA A 52 1.55 1.89 -24.31
CA ALA A 52 2.35 0.83 -24.95
C ALA A 52 3.07 -0.08 -23.93
N ALA A 53 3.28 0.41 -22.70
CA ALA A 53 3.89 -0.37 -21.63
C ALA A 53 2.86 -1.21 -20.85
N ARG A 54 1.56 -1.05 -21.10
CA ARG A 54 0.45 -1.69 -20.36
C ARG A 54 0.66 -3.21 -20.19
N ASP A 55 1.12 -3.87 -21.24
CA ASP A 55 1.35 -5.32 -21.35
C ASP A 55 2.35 -5.87 -20.33
N GLN A 56 3.23 -5.00 -19.83
CA GLN A 56 4.26 -5.35 -18.85
C GLN A 56 3.72 -5.40 -17.42
N PHE A 57 2.50 -4.92 -17.21
CA PHE A 57 1.86 -4.80 -15.91
C PHE A 57 0.68 -5.75 -15.75
N LEU A 58 0.26 -5.92 -14.50
CA LEU A 58 -0.91 -6.70 -14.11
C LEU A 58 -2.10 -5.76 -13.96
N TRP A 59 -3.23 -6.18 -14.51
CA TRP A 59 -4.48 -5.41 -14.47
C TRP A 59 -5.57 -6.29 -13.88
N LEU A 60 -6.49 -5.65 -13.16
CA LEU A 60 -7.65 -6.33 -12.60
C LEU A 60 -8.50 -6.95 -13.71
N ALA A 61 -8.71 -6.21 -14.80
CA ALA A 61 -9.35 -6.70 -16.01
C ALA A 61 -8.26 -7.15 -17.00
N PRO A 62 -8.06 -8.47 -17.20
CA PRO A 62 -7.17 -8.93 -18.24
C PRO A 62 -7.72 -8.55 -19.62
N ARG A 63 -6.82 -8.24 -20.57
CA ARG A 63 -7.22 -8.12 -21.97
C ARG A 63 -7.58 -9.49 -22.53
N THR A 64 -8.28 -9.50 -23.67
CA THR A 64 -8.61 -10.75 -24.37
C THR A 64 -7.36 -11.58 -24.62
N GLY A 65 -7.35 -12.82 -24.11
CA GLY A 65 -6.23 -13.75 -24.25
C GLY A 65 -5.16 -13.64 -23.16
N GLU A 66 -5.24 -12.64 -22.26
CA GLU A 66 -4.38 -12.60 -21.08
C GLU A 66 -4.98 -13.43 -19.94
N ALA A 67 -4.10 -14.11 -19.21
CA ALA A 67 -4.42 -14.54 -17.86
C ALA A 67 -4.21 -13.33 -16.92
N GLY A 68 -5.23 -12.98 -16.15
CA GLY A 68 -5.15 -11.93 -15.13
C GLY A 68 -5.05 -12.52 -13.73
N PRO A 69 -4.78 -11.70 -12.69
CA PRO A 69 -5.31 -12.03 -11.37
C PRO A 69 -6.82 -12.13 -11.51
N TYR A 70 -7.40 -13.16 -10.91
CA TYR A 70 -8.83 -13.39 -11.08
C TYR A 70 -9.57 -12.51 -10.08
N PHE A 71 -10.34 -11.60 -10.66
CA PHE A 71 -11.34 -10.79 -9.98
C PHE A 71 -12.72 -11.29 -10.38
N PRO A 72 -13.67 -11.44 -9.43
CA PRO A 72 -15.01 -11.97 -9.69
C PRO A 72 -15.85 -10.93 -10.42
N TRP A 73 -15.67 -10.83 -11.75
CA TRP A 73 -16.36 -9.84 -12.58
C TRP A 73 -17.89 -9.93 -12.51
N SER A 74 -18.43 -11.10 -12.22
CA SER A 74 -19.87 -11.29 -12.03
C SER A 74 -20.43 -10.57 -10.80
N THR A 75 -19.58 -10.20 -9.83
CA THR A 75 -19.99 -9.54 -8.58
C THR A 75 -19.60 -8.07 -8.53
N VAL A 76 -19.08 -7.49 -9.63
CA VAL A 76 -18.59 -6.10 -9.61
C VAL A 76 -19.69 -5.09 -9.28
N ASP A 77 -20.92 -5.36 -9.71
CA ASP A 77 -22.09 -4.52 -9.44
C ASP A 77 -22.57 -4.59 -7.98
N ASP A 78 -22.14 -5.61 -7.23
CA ASP A 78 -22.43 -5.75 -5.79
C ASP A 78 -21.42 -4.98 -4.91
N LEU A 79 -20.35 -4.48 -5.51
CA LEU A 79 -19.32 -3.71 -4.82
C LEU A 79 -19.57 -2.18 -4.93
N PRO A 80 -19.12 -1.39 -3.95
CA PRO A 80 -19.13 0.06 -4.05
C PRO A 80 -18.35 0.55 -5.27
N ARG A 81 -18.72 1.71 -5.79
CA ARG A 81 -17.89 2.41 -6.76
C ARG A 81 -16.56 2.78 -6.10
N LEU A 82 -15.43 2.56 -6.79
CA LEU A 82 -14.13 3.01 -6.29
C LEU A 82 -14.09 4.52 -6.15
N ILE A 83 -14.70 5.21 -7.11
CA ILE A 83 -14.77 6.67 -7.13
C ILE A 83 -16.21 7.04 -7.46
N ALA A 84 -16.88 7.77 -6.57
CA ALA A 84 -18.32 8.02 -6.68
C ALA A 84 -18.70 8.72 -8.01
N ASP A 85 -17.85 9.63 -8.46
CA ASP A 85 -18.06 10.49 -9.63
C ASP A 85 -17.76 9.79 -10.96
N PHE A 86 -17.13 8.61 -10.94
CA PHE A 86 -16.83 7.84 -12.14
C PHE A 86 -17.71 6.57 -12.23
N PRO A 87 -18.07 6.15 -13.46
CA PRO A 87 -18.81 4.90 -13.63
C PRO A 87 -17.93 3.69 -13.28
N ILE A 88 -18.56 2.61 -12.78
CA ILE A 88 -17.91 1.32 -12.52
C ILE A 88 -17.18 0.81 -13.77
N THR A 89 -17.76 1.03 -14.95
CA THR A 89 -17.20 0.65 -16.25
C THR A 89 -15.90 1.37 -16.60
N LEU A 90 -15.56 2.46 -15.91
CA LEU A 90 -14.27 3.14 -16.05
C LEU A 90 -13.28 2.70 -14.96
N THR A 91 -13.72 2.61 -13.70
CA THR A 91 -12.81 2.44 -12.57
C THR A 91 -12.26 1.02 -12.44
N TYR A 92 -13.12 0.00 -12.35
CA TYR A 92 -12.69 -1.39 -12.18
C TYR A 92 -11.89 -1.92 -13.39
N PRO A 93 -12.33 -1.73 -14.65
CA PRO A 93 -11.58 -2.23 -15.81
C PRO A 93 -10.21 -1.58 -15.99
N ASN A 94 -10.02 -0.37 -15.46
CA ASN A 94 -8.74 0.33 -15.49
C ASN A 94 -7.98 0.25 -14.16
N ALA A 95 -8.37 -0.64 -13.25
CA ALA A 95 -7.58 -0.88 -12.05
C ALA A 95 -6.33 -1.70 -12.38
N MET A 96 -5.16 -1.11 -12.14
CA MET A 96 -3.86 -1.78 -12.24
C MET A 96 -3.50 -2.38 -10.89
N ILE A 97 -2.86 -3.56 -10.87
CA ILE A 97 -2.23 -4.09 -9.66
C ILE A 97 -0.98 -3.25 -9.38
N THR A 98 -1.06 -2.37 -8.38
CA THR A 98 0.03 -1.49 -7.97
C THR A 98 0.88 -2.10 -6.86
N GLY A 99 0.32 -3.00 -6.05
CA GLY A 99 1.03 -3.65 -4.95
C GLY A 99 0.77 -5.16 -4.87
N MET A 100 1.77 -5.91 -4.41
CA MET A 100 1.62 -7.31 -3.99
C MET A 100 2.36 -7.51 -2.68
N ARG A 101 1.81 -8.34 -1.78
CA ARG A 101 2.51 -8.84 -0.61
C ARG A 101 2.18 -10.30 -0.37
N TYR A 102 3.19 -11.08 0.00
CA TYR A 102 2.98 -12.43 0.51
C TYR A 102 3.05 -12.45 2.03
N ASP A 103 2.02 -12.97 2.68
CA ASP A 103 1.98 -13.18 4.12
C ASP A 103 2.01 -14.69 4.39
N PRO A 104 3.12 -15.29 4.85
CA PRO A 104 3.20 -16.72 5.17
C PRO A 104 2.34 -17.12 6.38
N CYS A 105 1.83 -16.12 7.11
CA CYS A 105 1.06 -16.30 8.32
C CYS A 105 0.22 -15.06 8.62
N ALA A 106 -0.90 -14.92 7.94
CA ALA A 106 -1.95 -14.00 8.34
C ALA A 106 -2.83 -14.67 9.41
N PRO A 107 -3.36 -13.92 10.39
CA PRO A 107 -4.38 -14.43 11.28
C PRO A 107 -5.63 -14.83 10.50
N ASN A 108 -6.19 -15.99 10.80
CA ASN A 108 -7.48 -16.42 10.28
C ASN A 108 -8.59 -16.27 11.33
N ALA A 109 -9.85 -16.41 10.92
CA ALA A 109 -11.01 -16.27 11.79
C ALA A 109 -11.04 -17.23 13.01
N MET A 110 -10.27 -18.32 12.95
CA MET A 110 -10.14 -19.30 14.03
C MET A 110 -8.94 -19.03 14.95
N GLY A 111 -8.27 -17.88 14.80
CA GLY A 111 -7.06 -17.53 15.55
C GLY A 111 -5.82 -18.31 15.12
N GLY A 112 -5.88 -18.98 13.96
CA GLY A 112 -4.78 -19.71 13.36
C GLY A 112 -3.97 -18.88 12.36
N CYS A 113 -3.00 -19.55 11.75
CA CYS A 113 -2.06 -18.99 10.78
C CYS A 113 -2.46 -19.49 9.39
N GLU A 114 -2.78 -18.58 8.47
CA GLU A 114 -3.10 -18.89 7.07
C GLU A 114 -2.14 -18.14 6.14
N ALA A 115 -1.51 -18.86 5.21
CA ALA A 115 -0.67 -18.23 4.20
C ALA A 115 -1.57 -17.58 3.13
N GLN A 116 -1.21 -16.39 2.69
CA GLN A 116 -1.98 -15.67 1.68
C GLN A 116 -1.13 -14.76 0.80
N LEU A 117 -1.62 -14.49 -0.41
CA LEU A 117 -1.17 -13.37 -1.24
C LEU A 117 -2.19 -12.24 -1.14
N ARG A 118 -1.71 -11.01 -0.98
CA ARG A 118 -2.49 -9.79 -1.02
C ARG A 118 -2.10 -8.99 -2.26
N LEU A 119 -3.08 -8.59 -3.06
CA LEU A 119 -2.89 -7.65 -4.15
C LEU A 119 -3.55 -6.32 -3.80
N VAL A 120 -2.94 -5.22 -4.24
CA VAL A 120 -3.54 -3.88 -4.23
C VAL A 120 -3.78 -3.45 -5.66
N ALA A 121 -5.03 -3.12 -5.99
CA ALA A 121 -5.40 -2.61 -7.30
C ALA A 121 -5.89 -1.16 -7.18
N GLN A 122 -5.43 -0.27 -8.05
CA GLN A 122 -5.85 1.12 -8.06
C GLN A 122 -6.26 1.57 -9.46
N PRO A 123 -7.35 2.36 -9.59
CA PRO A 123 -7.81 2.83 -10.89
C PRO A 123 -6.84 3.87 -11.47
N VAL A 124 -6.34 3.59 -12.67
CA VAL A 124 -5.44 4.49 -13.41
C VAL A 124 -6.03 4.85 -14.77
N LEU A 125 -5.86 6.08 -15.22
CA LEU A 125 -6.01 6.42 -16.62
C LEU A 125 -4.66 6.29 -17.30
N VAL A 126 -4.68 5.66 -18.46
CA VAL A 126 -3.54 5.67 -19.34
C VAL A 126 -3.99 6.35 -20.62
N ASP A 127 -3.38 7.49 -20.93
CA ASP A 127 -3.46 8.07 -22.26
C ASP A 127 -2.14 7.82 -23.01
N GLY A 128 -2.14 8.08 -24.32
CA GLY A 128 -1.05 7.65 -25.21
C GLY A 128 0.36 8.03 -24.75
N THR A 129 0.52 9.02 -23.87
CA THR A 129 1.82 9.47 -23.36
C THR A 129 1.94 9.56 -21.84
N SER A 130 0.88 9.36 -21.08
CA SER A 130 0.92 9.50 -19.62
C SER A 130 0.03 8.50 -18.90
N VAL A 131 0.45 8.13 -17.69
CA VAL A 131 -0.37 7.39 -16.72
C VAL A 131 -0.69 8.31 -15.57
N ARG A 132 -1.96 8.33 -15.18
CA ARG A 132 -2.48 9.16 -14.10
C ARG A 132 -3.30 8.29 -13.18
N MET A 133 -3.16 8.48 -11.88
CA MET A 133 -4.10 7.91 -10.92
C MET A 133 -5.44 8.65 -11.09
N LEU A 134 -6.57 7.93 -11.08
CA LEU A 134 -7.87 8.58 -11.20
C LEU A 134 -8.19 9.41 -9.96
N GLU A 135 -8.15 8.77 -8.80
CA GLU A 135 -8.29 9.35 -7.46
C GLU A 135 -7.66 8.36 -6.45
N ASP A 136 -7.54 8.78 -5.19
CA ASP A 136 -7.09 7.96 -4.07
C ASP A 136 -8.11 6.90 -3.64
N SER A 137 -8.24 5.87 -4.47
CA SER A 137 -9.03 4.68 -4.19
C SER A 137 -8.21 3.42 -4.46
N ALA A 138 -8.54 2.34 -3.76
CA ALA A 138 -7.85 1.08 -3.86
C ALA A 138 -8.76 -0.11 -3.54
N ILE A 139 -8.45 -1.26 -4.14
CA ILE A 139 -9.01 -2.56 -3.80
C ILE A 139 -7.88 -3.41 -3.25
N HIS A 140 -8.08 -4.04 -2.10
CA HIS A 140 -7.23 -5.16 -1.68
C HIS A 140 -7.94 -6.48 -1.97
N LEU A 141 -7.21 -7.42 -2.58
CA LEU A 141 -7.67 -8.76 -2.89
C LEU A 141 -6.83 -9.76 -2.10
N PHE A 142 -7.49 -10.66 -1.37
CA PHE A 142 -6.82 -11.61 -0.49
C PHE A 142 -7.05 -13.03 -0.99
N TYR A 143 -5.96 -13.75 -1.25
CA TYR A 143 -5.97 -15.09 -1.82
C TYR A 143 -5.35 -16.09 -0.83
N ARG A 144 -6.12 -17.11 -0.43
CA ARG A 144 -5.64 -18.18 0.47
C ARG A 144 -4.68 -19.10 -0.26
N LEU A 145 -3.65 -19.53 0.45
CA LEU A 145 -2.66 -20.49 -0.04
C LEU A 145 -2.62 -21.70 0.89
N ASP A 146 -2.84 -22.88 0.32
CA ASP A 146 -2.51 -24.13 1.00
C ASP A 146 -0.98 -24.27 1.16
N SER A 147 -0.55 -25.30 1.90
CA SER A 147 0.88 -25.51 2.17
C SER A 147 1.73 -25.76 0.92
N ALA A 148 1.17 -26.35 -0.14
CA ALA A 148 1.92 -26.59 -1.38
C ALA A 148 2.11 -25.29 -2.15
N ARG A 149 1.02 -24.56 -2.41
CA ARG A 149 1.03 -23.25 -3.08
C ARG A 149 1.87 -22.23 -2.31
N SER A 150 1.82 -22.26 -0.98
CA SER A 150 2.64 -21.41 -0.13
C SER A 150 4.15 -21.64 -0.36
N ARG A 151 4.60 -22.89 -0.48
CA ARG A 151 6.01 -23.20 -0.84
C ARG A 151 6.36 -22.77 -2.25
N ASP A 152 5.44 -22.94 -3.20
CA ASP A 152 5.65 -22.53 -4.59
C ASP A 152 5.82 -21.00 -4.71
N VAL A 153 4.99 -20.24 -3.99
CA VAL A 153 5.14 -18.78 -3.89
C VAL A 153 6.50 -18.40 -3.32
N VAL A 154 6.97 -19.01 -2.23
CA VAL A 154 8.31 -18.66 -1.68
C VAL A 154 9.42 -18.96 -2.69
N ARG A 155 9.36 -20.11 -3.39
CA ARG A 155 10.30 -20.42 -4.47
C ARG A 155 10.26 -19.38 -5.59
N ALA A 156 9.07 -18.94 -5.98
CA ALA A 156 8.89 -17.92 -6.99
C ALA A 156 9.41 -16.54 -6.55
N LEU A 157 9.28 -16.17 -5.27
CA LEU A 157 9.86 -14.93 -4.72
C LEU A 157 11.39 -14.98 -4.72
N VAL A 158 11.99 -16.11 -4.30
CA VAL A 158 13.44 -16.33 -4.37
C VAL A 158 13.93 -16.23 -5.82
N ALA A 159 13.26 -16.91 -6.76
CA ALA A 159 13.61 -16.83 -8.18
C ALA A 159 13.45 -15.40 -8.73
N SER A 160 12.43 -14.66 -8.30
CA SER A 160 12.22 -13.27 -8.71
C SER A 160 13.34 -12.36 -8.20
N ARG A 161 13.76 -12.50 -6.94
CA ARG A 161 14.95 -11.81 -6.40
C ARG A 161 16.18 -12.06 -7.27
N ASP A 162 16.43 -13.32 -7.64
CA ASP A 162 17.60 -13.72 -8.44
C ASP A 162 17.53 -13.24 -9.90
N LEU A 163 16.32 -12.98 -10.41
CA LEU A 163 16.09 -12.38 -11.72
C LEU A 163 16.17 -10.83 -11.69
N SER A 164 16.23 -10.21 -10.52
CA SER A 164 16.31 -8.76 -10.42
C SER A 164 17.66 -8.26 -10.97
N PRO A 165 17.67 -7.28 -11.90
CA PRO A 165 18.90 -6.76 -12.48
C PRO A 165 19.74 -5.92 -11.51
N VAL A 166 19.19 -5.61 -10.33
CA VAL A 166 19.84 -4.86 -9.25
C VAL A 166 19.53 -5.52 -7.90
N SER A 167 20.30 -5.19 -6.87
CA SER A 167 19.99 -5.63 -5.51
C SER A 167 18.61 -5.13 -5.07
N THR A 168 17.83 -6.03 -4.48
CA THR A 168 16.54 -5.74 -3.85
C THR A 168 16.67 -5.40 -2.37
N SER A 169 17.89 -5.46 -1.82
CA SER A 169 18.15 -5.22 -0.41
C SER A 169 17.94 -3.78 0.02
N GLY A 170 17.61 -3.60 1.31
CA GLY A 170 17.42 -2.31 1.95
C GLY A 170 15.96 -1.91 2.10
N ARG A 171 15.71 -0.60 2.17
CA ARG A 171 14.39 -0.03 2.47
C ARG A 171 13.34 -0.47 1.46
N LEU A 172 12.12 -0.67 1.94
CA LEU A 172 10.96 -0.89 1.08
C LEU A 172 10.68 0.38 0.26
N ARG A 173 10.57 0.20 -1.05
CA ARG A 173 10.31 1.28 -2.02
C ARG A 173 9.61 0.73 -3.25
N VAL A 174 9.41 1.56 -4.28
CA VAL A 174 9.09 1.05 -5.63
C VAL A 174 10.15 0.03 -6.02
N HIS A 175 9.73 -1.17 -6.42
CA HIS A 175 10.62 -2.32 -6.53
C HIS A 175 11.83 -1.98 -7.43
N PRO A 176 13.08 -2.05 -6.91
CA PRO A 176 14.24 -1.45 -7.56
C PRO A 176 14.60 -2.11 -8.90
N GLY A 177 14.31 -3.41 -9.03
CA GLY A 177 14.50 -4.15 -10.27
C GLY A 177 13.47 -3.86 -11.37
N LEU A 178 12.25 -3.43 -11.04
CA LEU A 178 11.15 -3.38 -12.01
C LEU A 178 11.19 -2.15 -12.93
N GLY A 179 11.72 -1.02 -12.45
CA GLY A 179 11.88 0.20 -13.26
C GLY A 179 13.05 0.18 -14.24
N ARG A 180 13.77 -0.93 -14.36
CA ARG A 180 14.98 -1.06 -15.17
C ARG A 180 14.66 -1.50 -16.60
N PRO A 181 15.37 -1.03 -17.64
CA PRO A 181 15.11 -1.43 -19.03
C PRO A 181 15.25 -2.94 -19.30
N ASP A 182 16.02 -3.66 -18.47
CA ASP A 182 16.27 -5.09 -18.53
C ASP A 182 15.41 -5.91 -17.54
N SER A 183 14.37 -5.33 -16.96
CA SER A 183 13.50 -5.97 -15.96
C SER A 183 12.54 -7.04 -16.50
N GLY A 184 12.53 -7.28 -17.82
CA GLY A 184 11.52 -8.11 -18.48
C GLY A 184 11.37 -9.53 -17.91
N ALA A 185 12.48 -10.18 -17.53
CA ALA A 185 12.44 -11.52 -16.93
C ALA A 185 11.84 -11.51 -15.51
N LEU A 186 12.22 -10.54 -14.69
CA LEU A 186 11.65 -10.30 -13.36
C LEU A 186 10.14 -10.02 -13.45
N ALA A 187 9.74 -9.09 -14.33
CA ALA A 187 8.34 -8.72 -14.53
C ALA A 187 7.50 -9.93 -14.98
N ALA A 188 8.01 -10.74 -15.90
CA ALA A 188 7.35 -11.97 -16.34
C ALA A 188 7.21 -12.99 -15.20
N ALA A 189 8.25 -13.19 -14.39
CA ALA A 189 8.21 -14.12 -13.25
C ALA A 189 7.16 -13.71 -12.21
N LEU A 190 7.10 -12.41 -11.86
CA LEU A 190 6.09 -11.89 -10.95
C LEU A 190 4.66 -11.96 -11.51
N ARG A 191 4.49 -11.69 -12.81
CA ARG A 191 3.21 -11.88 -13.49
C ARG A 191 2.77 -13.35 -13.42
N THR A 192 3.67 -14.29 -13.70
CA THR A 192 3.40 -15.73 -13.58
C THR A 192 2.99 -16.11 -12.16
N LEU A 193 3.73 -15.68 -11.14
CA LEU A 193 3.40 -15.91 -9.74
C LEU A 193 1.97 -15.46 -9.41
N VAL A 194 1.62 -14.22 -9.77
CA VAL A 194 0.28 -13.68 -9.51
C VAL A 194 -0.79 -14.46 -10.27
N VAL A 195 -0.59 -14.68 -11.57
CA VAL A 195 -1.56 -15.41 -12.40
C VAL A 195 -1.77 -16.82 -11.88
N GLU A 196 -0.72 -17.52 -11.45
CA GLU A 196 -0.82 -18.91 -10.99
C GLU A 196 -1.54 -19.04 -9.64
N HIS A 197 -1.29 -18.11 -8.71
CA HIS A 197 -1.72 -18.24 -7.32
C HIS A 197 -2.87 -17.32 -6.90
N CYS A 198 -3.18 -16.28 -7.66
CA CYS A 198 -4.28 -15.35 -7.38
C CYS A 198 -5.50 -15.67 -8.26
N ARG A 199 -6.11 -16.83 -8.01
CA ARG A 199 -7.28 -17.35 -8.74
C ARG A 199 -8.58 -17.09 -8.00
N GLU A 200 -9.72 -17.13 -8.70
CA GLU A 200 -11.03 -16.87 -8.12
C GLU A 200 -11.35 -17.88 -7.01
N GLU A 201 -11.01 -19.15 -7.19
CA GLU A 201 -11.21 -20.20 -6.18
C GLU A 201 -10.36 -20.03 -4.91
N THR A 202 -9.33 -19.17 -4.96
CA THR A 202 -8.49 -18.82 -3.80
C THR A 202 -8.82 -17.47 -3.20
N LEU A 203 -9.52 -16.60 -3.94
CA LEU A 203 -9.99 -15.33 -3.42
C LEU A 203 -10.96 -15.62 -2.27
N PHE A 204 -10.81 -14.89 -1.17
CA PHE A 204 -11.73 -15.05 -0.04
C PHE A 204 -12.18 -13.74 0.60
N ARG A 205 -11.50 -12.65 0.27
CA ARG A 205 -11.81 -11.35 0.83
C ARG A 205 -11.43 -10.25 -0.14
N ILE A 206 -12.27 -9.22 -0.16
CA ILE A 206 -12.08 -7.99 -0.88
C ILE A 206 -12.26 -6.86 0.14
N THR A 207 -11.31 -5.93 0.23
CA THR A 207 -11.52 -4.68 0.98
C THR A 207 -11.35 -3.51 0.04
N LEU A 208 -12.13 -2.45 0.25
CA LEU A 208 -12.09 -1.27 -0.60
C LEU A 208 -11.81 -0.03 0.22
N ASN A 209 -10.99 0.84 -0.34
CA ASN A 209 -10.89 2.26 -0.02
C ASN A 209 -11.48 3.01 -1.21
N THR A 210 -12.61 3.68 -1.03
CA THR A 210 -13.33 4.41 -2.08
C THR A 210 -13.23 5.91 -1.86
N PHE A 211 -13.24 6.71 -2.92
CA PHE A 211 -13.18 8.17 -2.83
C PHE A 211 -14.50 8.84 -3.26
N ALA A 212 -14.96 9.84 -2.50
CA ALA A 212 -16.10 10.69 -2.82
C ALA A 212 -16.05 12.05 -2.10
N PHE A 213 -15.98 13.17 -2.84
CA PHE A 213 -16.04 14.53 -2.29
C PHE A 213 -15.08 14.78 -1.11
N ASP A 214 -13.82 14.39 -1.24
CA ASP A 214 -12.79 14.45 -0.17
C ASP A 214 -13.12 13.57 1.06
N ASN A 215 -13.88 12.50 0.85
CA ASN A 215 -14.12 11.48 1.86
C ASN A 215 -13.68 10.12 1.35
N TRP A 216 -13.07 9.34 2.23
CA TRP A 216 -12.65 7.98 1.93
C TRP A 216 -13.49 6.99 2.69
N GLY A 217 -14.20 6.13 1.96
CA GLY A 217 -15.03 5.06 2.51
C GLY A 217 -14.30 3.72 2.50
N PHE A 218 -14.34 3.03 3.64
CA PHE A 218 -13.68 1.74 3.83
C PHE A 218 -14.71 0.64 3.98
N PHE A 219 -14.50 -0.45 3.25
CA PHE A 219 -15.44 -1.58 3.20
C PHE A 219 -14.69 -2.91 3.23
N LYS A 220 -15.36 -3.94 3.74
CA LYS A 220 -14.88 -5.32 3.78
C LYS A 220 -15.97 -6.24 3.25
N PHE A 221 -15.56 -7.15 2.37
CA PHE A 221 -16.40 -8.17 1.80
C PHE A 221 -15.69 -9.51 1.91
N ASP A 222 -16.38 -10.52 2.41
CA ASP A 222 -15.95 -11.91 2.25
C ASP A 222 -16.48 -12.43 0.91
N TYR A 223 -15.68 -13.26 0.25
CA TYR A 223 -16.01 -13.86 -1.05
C TYR A 223 -16.00 -15.38 -0.91
N ALA A 224 -17.10 -16.02 -1.32
CA ALA A 224 -17.22 -17.47 -1.35
C ALA A 224 -18.24 -17.88 -2.43
N ASP A 225 -17.89 -18.90 -3.22
CA ASP A 225 -18.78 -19.53 -4.20
C ASP A 225 -19.48 -18.54 -5.15
N GLY A 226 -18.75 -17.52 -5.65
CA GLY A 226 -19.30 -16.51 -6.56
C GLY A 226 -20.16 -15.44 -5.89
N VAL A 227 -20.20 -15.40 -4.55
CA VAL A 227 -21.00 -14.45 -3.77
C VAL A 227 -20.08 -13.55 -2.95
N VAL A 228 -20.29 -12.23 -3.05
CA VAL A 228 -19.70 -11.25 -2.13
C VAL A 228 -20.67 -10.95 -1.00
N THR A 229 -20.21 -11.11 0.23
CA THR A 229 -20.96 -10.77 1.45
C THR A 229 -20.29 -9.61 2.14
N ARG A 230 -21.03 -8.52 2.36
CA ARG A 230 -20.51 -7.37 3.09
C ARG A 230 -20.40 -7.68 4.57
N GLU A 231 -19.23 -7.44 5.14
CA GLU A 231 -18.91 -7.77 6.53
C GLU A 231 -18.89 -6.51 7.42
N ASN A 232 -19.09 -6.72 8.72
CA ASN A 232 -18.85 -5.67 9.71
C ASN A 232 -17.36 -5.39 9.85
N LEU A 233 -17.05 -4.13 10.09
CA LEU A 233 -15.73 -3.67 10.49
C LEU A 233 -15.63 -3.71 12.02
N GLY A 234 -14.48 -4.15 12.53
CA GLY A 234 -14.22 -4.22 13.97
C GLY A 234 -13.65 -2.93 14.54
N ASN A 235 -13.52 -2.89 15.87
CA ASN A 235 -12.77 -1.87 16.63
C ASN A 235 -13.31 -0.44 16.53
N MET A 236 -14.61 -0.31 16.33
CA MET A 236 -15.34 0.95 16.30
C MET A 236 -16.28 1.08 17.50
N VAL A 237 -16.61 2.30 17.90
CA VAL A 237 -17.55 2.62 18.99
C VAL A 237 -18.97 2.12 18.67
N THR A 238 -19.34 2.15 17.40
CA THR A 238 -20.62 1.61 16.92
C THR A 238 -20.35 0.57 15.85
N ASP A 239 -21.04 -0.57 15.93
CA ASP A 239 -20.98 -1.61 14.91
C ASP A 239 -21.41 -1.03 13.55
N GLY A 240 -20.69 -1.40 12.50
CA GLY A 240 -20.98 -0.95 11.15
C GLY A 240 -20.16 -1.70 10.11
N SER A 241 -20.65 -1.70 8.87
CA SER A 241 -19.99 -2.31 7.70
C SER A 241 -19.34 -1.29 6.78
N VAL A 242 -19.15 -0.06 7.27
CA VAL A 242 -18.39 1.02 6.63
C VAL A 242 -17.75 1.87 7.71
N GLN A 243 -16.58 2.39 7.40
CA GLN A 243 -15.93 3.45 8.14
C GLN A 243 -15.44 4.50 7.15
N GLY A 244 -15.46 5.76 7.55
CA GLY A 244 -15.09 6.87 6.71
C GLY A 244 -13.96 7.69 7.33
N TRP A 245 -13.00 8.11 6.50
CA TRP A 245 -12.19 9.29 6.77
C TRP A 245 -12.89 10.48 6.12
N ILE A 246 -13.38 11.40 6.95
CA ILE A 246 -14.14 12.57 6.52
C ILE A 246 -13.28 13.80 6.74
N ARG A 247 -12.81 14.38 5.65
CA ARG A 247 -12.03 15.63 5.68
C ARG A 247 -12.90 16.77 6.18
N GLN A 248 -12.34 17.63 7.04
CA GLN A 248 -13.03 18.78 7.63
C GLN A 248 -12.47 20.12 7.18
N ALA A 249 -11.21 20.16 6.74
CA ALA A 249 -10.56 21.37 6.24
C ALA A 249 -10.38 21.28 4.72
N PHE A 250 -10.71 22.35 4.00
CA PHE A 250 -10.64 22.42 2.53
C PHE A 250 -9.41 23.18 2.01
N VAL A 251 -8.48 23.58 2.88
CA VAL A 251 -7.49 24.60 2.55
C VAL A 251 -6.16 24.00 2.10
N ASP A 252 -5.57 23.06 2.87
CA ASP A 252 -4.28 22.43 2.59
C ASP A 252 -4.04 21.22 3.53
N ASP A 253 -3.91 20.01 2.96
CA ASP A 253 -3.71 18.77 3.73
C ASP A 253 -2.31 18.62 4.36
N THR A 254 -1.41 19.56 4.11
CA THR A 254 -0.11 19.58 4.79
C THR A 254 -0.11 20.49 6.01
N ASN A 255 -0.86 21.61 5.93
CA ASN A 255 -0.83 22.68 6.94
C ASN A 255 -2.07 22.73 7.85
N ASP A 256 -3.23 22.29 7.36
CA ASP A 256 -4.44 22.06 8.17
C ASP A 256 -5.13 20.76 7.73
N PRO A 257 -4.48 19.59 7.86
CA PRO A 257 -5.18 18.34 7.66
C PRO A 257 -6.02 18.04 8.89
N SER A 258 -7.22 18.60 8.93
CA SER A 258 -8.21 18.22 9.93
C SER A 258 -9.23 17.29 9.29
N GLY A 259 -9.50 16.19 9.96
CA GLY A 259 -10.58 15.28 9.59
C GLY A 259 -11.08 14.48 10.77
N LYS A 260 -12.10 13.66 10.51
CA LYS A 260 -12.68 12.76 11.50
C LYS A 260 -12.83 11.36 10.95
N ILE A 261 -12.73 10.39 11.85
CA ILE A 261 -13.05 8.99 11.57
C ILE A 261 -14.50 8.74 12.00
N ASP A 262 -15.31 8.18 11.11
CA ASP A 262 -16.73 7.87 11.39
C ASP A 262 -17.16 6.51 10.81
N PRO A 263 -17.62 5.55 11.62
CA PRO A 263 -17.68 5.59 13.07
C PRO A 263 -16.31 5.74 13.75
N ALA A 264 -16.31 6.39 14.92
CA ALA A 264 -15.10 6.62 15.69
C ALA A 264 -14.46 5.29 16.15
N PRO A 265 -13.12 5.19 16.17
CA PRO A 265 -12.43 4.00 16.66
C PRO A 265 -12.45 3.92 18.19
N LEU A 266 -12.20 2.74 18.75
CA LEU A 266 -12.15 2.51 20.21
C LEU A 266 -10.89 3.07 20.91
N HIS A 267 -9.95 3.63 20.16
CA HIS A 267 -8.66 4.09 20.68
C HIS A 267 -8.45 5.61 20.49
N PRO A 268 -7.54 6.25 21.24
CA PRO A 268 -7.42 7.72 21.26
C PRO A 268 -6.67 8.35 20.07
N MET A 269 -6.22 7.56 19.07
CA MET A 269 -5.49 8.07 17.90
C MET A 269 -6.14 9.30 17.22
N PRO A 270 -7.49 9.41 17.09
CA PRO A 270 -8.12 10.57 16.46
C PRO A 270 -7.76 11.94 17.04
N TYR A 271 -7.23 12.01 18.27
CA TYR A 271 -6.68 13.26 18.80
C TYR A 271 -5.62 13.87 17.87
N LEU A 272 -4.82 13.06 17.18
CA LEU A 272 -3.75 13.53 16.29
C LEU A 272 -4.25 13.95 14.90
N LEU A 273 -5.55 13.83 14.61
CA LEU A 273 -6.14 14.04 13.29
C LEU A 273 -6.79 15.43 13.10
N SER A 274 -6.55 16.36 14.04
CA SER A 274 -7.11 17.70 13.97
C SER A 274 -6.09 18.75 14.41
N ILE A 275 -5.88 19.78 13.57
CA ILE A 275 -5.01 20.92 13.90
C ILE A 275 -5.51 21.65 15.15
N GLN A 276 -6.81 21.58 15.45
CA GLN A 276 -7.40 22.25 16.59
C GLN A 276 -6.89 21.70 17.93
N ASN A 277 -6.27 20.52 17.93
CA ASN A 277 -5.62 19.94 19.11
C ASN A 277 -4.20 20.46 19.33
N PHE A 278 -3.70 21.31 18.45
CA PHE A 278 -2.36 21.90 18.50
C PHE A 278 -2.42 23.42 18.59
N ALA A 279 -1.42 24.03 19.22
CA ALA A 279 -1.23 25.47 19.29
C ALA A 279 0.25 25.79 19.37
N SER A 280 0.72 26.74 18.56
CA SER A 280 2.13 27.17 18.54
C SER A 280 3.12 26.01 18.35
N GLY A 281 2.77 25.05 17.49
CA GLY A 281 3.63 23.89 17.17
C GLY A 281 3.73 22.84 18.28
N ALA A 282 2.80 22.82 19.24
CA ALA A 282 2.74 21.84 20.32
C ALA A 282 1.31 21.36 20.58
N PRO A 283 1.10 20.17 21.18
CA PRO A 283 -0.22 19.72 21.58
C PRO A 283 -0.80 20.57 22.71
N LYS A 284 -2.10 20.92 22.62
CA LYS A 284 -2.83 21.62 23.69
C LYS A 284 -3.02 20.75 24.94
N ASP A 285 -3.12 19.44 24.74
CA ASP A 285 -3.19 18.43 25.80
C ASP A 285 -2.08 17.39 25.58
N PRO A 286 -0.91 17.58 26.21
CA PRO A 286 0.22 16.66 26.08
C PRO A 286 -0.09 15.23 26.55
N VAL A 287 -1.03 15.05 27.49
CA VAL A 287 -1.39 13.72 28.01
C VAL A 287 -2.22 12.97 26.96
N ALA A 288 -3.24 13.61 26.39
CA ALA A 288 -4.03 13.04 25.29
C ALA A 288 -3.16 12.77 24.06
N ALA A 289 -2.26 13.71 23.70
CA ALA A 289 -1.32 13.54 22.61
C ALA A 289 -0.41 12.32 22.81
N ARG A 290 0.14 12.12 24.01
CA ARG A 290 0.98 10.97 24.34
C ARG A 290 0.19 9.66 24.27
N ALA A 291 -1.06 9.63 24.74
CA ALA A 291 -1.92 8.46 24.67
C ALA A 291 -2.26 8.09 23.21
N ALA A 292 -2.55 9.09 22.38
CA ALA A 292 -2.81 8.93 20.96
C ALA A 292 -1.56 8.47 20.19
N ALA A 293 -0.39 9.04 20.48
CA ALA A 293 0.90 8.62 19.92
C ALA A 293 1.23 7.16 20.27
N ALA A 294 0.96 6.74 21.51
CA ALA A 294 1.14 5.35 21.92
C ALA A 294 0.16 4.41 21.19
N ALA A 295 -1.10 4.82 20.99
CA ALA A 295 -2.06 4.04 20.19
C ALA A 295 -1.61 3.90 18.74
N LEU A 296 -1.10 4.98 18.15
CA LEU A 296 -0.58 5.00 16.78
C LEU A 296 0.60 4.04 16.62
N LEU A 297 1.60 4.08 17.50
CA LEU A 297 2.75 3.15 17.40
C LEU A 297 2.33 1.68 17.58
N ARG A 298 1.30 1.38 18.37
CA ARG A 298 0.73 0.02 18.44
C ARG A 298 0.06 -0.41 17.13
N ILE A 299 -0.59 0.52 16.43
CA ILE A 299 -1.18 0.27 15.10
C ILE A 299 -0.07 -0.01 14.08
N GLU A 300 1.04 0.73 14.12
CA GLU A 300 2.16 0.51 13.20
C GLU A 300 3.00 -0.73 13.55
N ASN A 301 2.87 -1.27 14.77
CA ASN A 301 3.66 -2.39 15.26
C ASN A 301 2.93 -3.74 15.06
N PRO A 302 3.40 -4.62 14.15
CA PRO A 302 2.81 -5.93 13.90
C PRO A 302 3.05 -6.99 14.99
N ASP A 303 3.77 -6.69 16.06
CA ASP A 303 3.83 -7.50 17.28
C ASP A 303 2.76 -7.09 18.30
N ALA A 304 2.24 -5.86 18.20
CA ALA A 304 1.29 -5.31 19.16
C ALA A 304 -0.17 -5.46 18.73
N THR A 305 -0.44 -5.47 17.43
CA THR A 305 -1.79 -5.63 16.87
C THR A 305 -1.75 -6.44 15.58
N ILE A 306 -2.83 -7.14 15.27
CA ILE A 306 -3.06 -7.70 13.94
C ILE A 306 -4.01 -6.83 13.11
N THR A 307 -4.05 -7.04 11.79
CA THR A 307 -4.89 -6.22 10.88
C THR A 307 -6.38 -6.22 11.28
N ASP A 308 -6.90 -7.33 11.80
CA ASP A 308 -8.30 -7.45 12.22
C ASP A 308 -8.60 -6.77 13.58
N GLU A 309 -7.58 -6.34 14.33
CA GLU A 309 -7.68 -5.64 15.62
C GLU A 309 -7.61 -4.11 15.50
N VAL A 310 -7.43 -3.59 14.28
CA VAL A 310 -7.40 -2.16 14.00
C VAL A 310 -8.52 -1.83 13.03
N ASP A 311 -9.19 -0.70 13.23
CA ASP A 311 -10.17 -0.21 12.26
C ASP A 311 -9.48 0.27 10.96
N CYS A 312 -10.21 0.23 9.85
CA CYS A 312 -9.63 0.44 8.53
C CYS A 312 -9.01 1.84 8.40
N VAL A 313 -9.73 2.88 8.82
CA VAL A 313 -9.25 4.25 8.67
C VAL A 313 -7.99 4.47 9.48
N SER A 314 -7.97 4.05 10.75
CA SER A 314 -6.81 4.27 11.62
C SER A 314 -5.56 3.55 11.11
N CYS A 315 -5.69 2.37 10.53
CA CYS A 315 -4.57 1.67 9.86
C CYS A 315 -4.02 2.46 8.66
N HIS A 316 -4.92 3.05 7.87
CA HIS A 316 -4.56 3.77 6.65
C HIS A 316 -3.98 5.16 6.90
N VAL A 317 -4.43 5.87 7.96
CA VAL A 317 -3.94 7.23 8.28
C VAL A 317 -2.86 7.26 9.37
N ALA A 318 -2.45 6.12 9.94
CA ALA A 318 -1.48 6.07 11.04
C ALA A 318 -0.16 6.78 10.70
N THR A 319 0.44 6.45 9.57
CA THR A 319 1.73 7.01 9.17
C THR A 319 1.66 8.51 8.89
N PRO A 320 0.74 9.03 8.06
CA PRO A 320 0.65 10.48 7.88
C PRO A 320 0.26 11.19 9.19
N ALA A 321 -0.58 10.60 10.06
CA ALA A 321 -0.88 11.16 11.37
C ALA A 321 0.34 11.27 12.28
N ARG A 322 1.23 10.27 12.27
CA ARG A 322 2.50 10.32 13.02
C ARG A 322 3.36 11.47 12.54
N ARG A 323 3.57 11.57 11.23
CA ARG A 323 4.43 12.59 10.62
C ARG A 323 3.89 13.99 10.84
N PHE A 324 2.58 14.17 10.71
CA PHE A 324 1.90 15.41 11.07
C PHE A 324 2.12 15.76 12.55
N ALA A 325 1.92 14.81 13.46
CA ALA A 325 2.08 15.01 14.90
C ALA A 325 3.53 15.32 15.32
N GLU A 326 4.54 14.67 14.71
CA GLU A 326 5.96 14.95 14.92
C GLU A 326 6.30 16.40 14.58
N ARG A 327 5.80 16.92 13.46
CA ARG A 327 5.97 18.34 13.08
C ARG A 327 5.31 19.32 14.05
N HIS A 328 4.32 18.85 14.81
CA HIS A 328 3.60 19.62 15.82
C HIS A 328 4.01 19.24 17.25
N GLY A 329 5.26 18.80 17.44
CA GLY A 329 5.90 18.69 18.74
C GLY A 329 5.49 17.47 19.56
N VAL A 330 4.90 16.43 18.94
CA VAL A 330 4.63 15.16 19.62
C VAL A 330 5.88 14.29 19.61
N GLU A 331 6.29 13.85 20.80
CA GLU A 331 7.48 13.03 21.00
C GLU A 331 7.17 11.52 20.92
N PHE A 332 7.68 10.85 19.89
CA PHE A 332 7.54 9.40 19.70
C PHE A 332 8.76 8.59 20.18
N ALA A 333 9.94 9.22 20.29
CA ALA A 333 11.20 8.53 20.61
C ALA A 333 11.21 7.84 21.99
N THR A 334 10.32 8.26 22.90
CA THR A 334 10.21 7.70 24.27
C THR A 334 9.16 6.59 24.41
N LEU A 335 8.47 6.25 23.33
CA LEU A 335 7.40 5.26 23.32
C LEU A 335 7.92 3.94 22.70
N PRO A 336 7.34 2.79 23.07
CA PRO A 336 7.70 1.51 22.46
C PRO A 336 7.47 1.54 20.95
N GLN A 337 8.52 1.28 20.18
CA GLN A 337 8.47 1.19 18.71
C GLN A 337 8.61 -0.28 18.30
N PHE A 338 8.40 -0.53 17.00
CA PHE A 338 8.69 -1.84 16.44
C PHE A 338 10.20 -2.03 16.33
N ASP A 339 10.71 -3.11 16.91
CA ASP A 339 12.12 -3.49 16.80
C ASP A 339 12.29 -4.42 15.58
N ALA A 340 12.86 -3.88 14.51
CA ALA A 340 13.05 -4.63 13.28
C ALA A 340 13.94 -5.87 13.51
N PRO A 341 13.48 -7.08 13.11
CA PRO A 341 14.27 -8.28 13.30
C PRO A 341 15.51 -8.26 12.41
N ALA A 342 16.59 -8.87 12.89
CA ALA A 342 17.78 -9.19 12.10
C ALA A 342 18.35 -8.05 11.24
N GLY A 343 18.23 -6.81 11.73
CA GLY A 343 18.82 -5.61 11.12
C GLY A 343 18.17 -5.13 9.83
N TYR A 344 16.94 -5.54 9.50
CA TYR A 344 16.23 -4.99 8.34
C TYR A 344 16.05 -3.47 8.45
N ASP A 345 16.24 -2.76 7.34
CA ASP A 345 16.05 -1.31 7.29
C ASP A 345 14.56 -0.97 7.15
N THR A 346 13.94 -0.64 8.28
CA THR A 346 12.53 -0.23 8.37
C THR A 346 12.34 1.29 8.31
N ALA A 347 13.37 2.04 7.90
CA ALA A 347 13.23 3.48 7.73
C ALA A 347 12.20 3.80 6.65
N LEU A 348 11.24 4.65 7.02
CA LEU A 348 10.24 5.20 6.12
C LEU A 348 10.86 6.25 5.21
N VAL A 349 10.61 6.12 3.90
CA VAL A 349 10.97 7.12 2.89
C VAL A 349 9.69 7.59 2.23
N LEU A 350 9.37 8.87 2.40
CA LEU A 350 8.21 9.53 1.80
C LEU A 350 8.68 10.73 0.99
N ALA A 351 8.00 10.98 -0.13
CA ALA A 351 8.15 12.27 -0.81
C ALA A 351 7.61 13.40 0.10
N PRO A 352 8.20 14.59 0.07
CA PRO A 352 7.74 15.73 0.90
C PRO A 352 6.24 16.01 0.77
N GLU A 353 5.66 15.80 -0.40
CA GLU A 353 4.26 16.04 -0.74
C GLU A 353 3.28 15.11 -0.02
N VAL A 354 3.74 13.91 0.35
CA VAL A 354 2.94 12.91 1.09
C VAL A 354 3.34 12.79 2.55
N ASP A 355 4.44 13.44 2.95
CA ASP A 355 4.92 13.40 4.32
C ASP A 355 3.94 14.12 5.25
N GLY A 356 3.16 13.35 6.01
CA GLY A 356 2.16 13.87 6.94
C GLY A 356 0.91 14.49 6.31
N ASN A 357 0.66 14.19 5.03
CA ASN A 357 -0.59 14.53 4.35
C ASN A 357 -1.70 13.57 4.80
N LEU A 358 -2.71 14.03 5.56
CA LEU A 358 -3.80 13.15 6.01
C LEU A 358 -4.82 12.80 4.92
N GLY A 359 -4.75 13.42 3.74
CA GLY A 359 -5.46 12.98 2.55
C GLY A 359 -4.87 11.70 1.95
N ASN A 360 -3.61 11.39 2.25
CA ASN A 360 -2.98 10.15 1.85
C ASN A 360 -3.52 8.96 2.67
N THR A 361 -4.57 8.35 2.16
CA THR A 361 -5.18 7.13 2.72
C THR A 361 -4.69 5.86 2.02
N ILE A 362 -3.70 5.93 1.14
CA ILE A 362 -3.16 4.75 0.44
C ILE A 362 -2.05 4.14 1.29
N ALA A 363 -2.27 2.97 1.86
CA ALA A 363 -1.28 2.33 2.74
C ALA A 363 -0.11 1.66 1.99
N PHE A 364 -0.35 1.15 0.78
CA PHE A 364 0.67 0.55 -0.08
C PHE A 364 0.27 0.67 -1.55
N GLY A 365 0.83 1.63 -2.26
CA GLY A 365 0.42 1.95 -3.63
C GLY A 365 0.94 3.31 -4.09
N TRP A 366 0.13 3.99 -4.87
CA TRP A 366 0.40 5.34 -5.38
C TRP A 366 -0.68 6.30 -4.88
N HIS A 367 -0.26 7.42 -4.30
CA HIS A 367 -1.13 8.51 -3.89
C HIS A 367 -1.17 9.58 -4.97
N HIS A 368 -2.37 10.05 -5.26
CA HIS A 368 -2.66 11.13 -6.19
C HIS A 368 -2.65 12.46 -5.44
N MET A 369 -1.78 13.38 -5.85
CA MET A 369 -1.77 14.75 -5.32
C MET A 369 -2.48 15.72 -6.26
N THR A 370 -2.16 15.61 -7.55
CA THR A 370 -2.80 16.34 -8.64
C THR A 370 -2.93 15.43 -9.85
N THR A 371 -3.66 15.86 -10.88
CA THR A 371 -3.87 15.08 -12.11
C THR A 371 -2.58 14.53 -12.72
N ASP A 372 -1.45 15.24 -12.56
CA ASP A 372 -0.17 14.88 -13.17
C ASP A 372 0.91 14.52 -12.13
N GLU A 373 0.61 14.56 -10.83
CA GLU A 373 1.57 14.29 -9.75
C GLU A 373 1.10 13.14 -8.87
N VAL A 374 1.91 12.07 -8.90
CA VAL A 374 1.64 10.81 -8.19
C VAL A 374 2.90 10.39 -7.45
N PHE A 375 2.73 9.97 -6.21
CA PHE A 375 3.84 9.61 -5.34
C PHE A 375 3.64 8.20 -4.77
N PRO A 376 4.71 7.41 -4.62
CA PRO A 376 4.59 6.13 -3.93
C PRO A 376 4.18 6.39 -2.48
N SER A 377 3.18 5.65 -2.00
CA SER A 377 2.74 5.69 -0.61
C SER A 377 2.92 4.32 0.04
N ILE A 378 3.69 4.30 1.13
CA ILE A 378 4.02 3.10 1.88
C ILE A 378 3.93 3.44 3.37
N ASN A 379 2.92 2.90 4.05
CA ASN A 379 2.77 3.09 5.49
C ASN A 379 3.83 2.30 6.27
N GLN A 380 4.23 2.83 7.43
CA GLN A 380 5.18 2.20 8.35
C GLN A 380 4.74 0.80 8.76
N ARG A 381 3.42 0.58 8.94
CA ARG A 381 2.88 -0.76 9.23
C ARG A 381 3.25 -1.78 8.16
N VAL A 382 3.20 -1.40 6.89
CA VAL A 382 3.54 -2.28 5.76
C VAL A 382 5.03 -2.61 5.79
N ILE A 383 5.89 -1.60 6.01
CA ILE A 383 7.34 -1.78 6.16
C ILE A 383 7.67 -2.75 7.30
N ASN A 384 7.06 -2.55 8.46
CA ASN A 384 7.29 -3.39 9.64
C ASN A 384 6.82 -4.84 9.42
N GLU A 385 5.66 -5.03 8.79
CA GLU A 385 5.16 -6.35 8.40
C GLU A 385 6.10 -7.03 7.40
N SER A 386 6.57 -6.30 6.37
CA SER A 386 7.55 -6.80 5.40
C SER A 386 8.83 -7.29 6.06
N ALA A 387 9.37 -6.55 7.04
CA ALA A 387 10.56 -6.96 7.77
C ALA A 387 10.34 -8.28 8.54
N LYS A 388 9.21 -8.45 9.23
CA LYS A 388 8.88 -9.72 9.90
C LYS A 388 8.73 -10.88 8.91
N ILE A 389 8.10 -10.62 7.78
CA ILE A 389 7.88 -11.64 6.74
C ILE A 389 9.22 -12.07 6.14
N ALA A 390 10.03 -11.10 5.69
CA ALA A 390 11.35 -11.36 5.11
C ALA A 390 12.25 -12.13 6.09
N ASP A 391 12.24 -11.74 7.37
CA ASP A 391 12.97 -12.42 8.44
C ASP A 391 12.57 -13.88 8.59
N ARG A 392 11.26 -14.13 8.73
CA ARG A 392 10.70 -15.47 8.92
C ARG A 392 11.03 -16.37 7.73
N LEU A 393 10.78 -15.91 6.51
CA LEU A 393 11.02 -16.72 5.31
C LEU A 393 12.50 -17.07 5.16
N SER A 394 13.36 -16.10 5.43
CA SER A 394 14.80 -16.28 5.34
C SER A 394 15.38 -17.23 6.38
N ARG A 395 14.80 -17.27 7.59
CA ARG A 395 15.26 -18.17 8.66
C ARG A 395 14.69 -19.57 8.53
N ASP A 396 13.40 -19.67 8.23
CA ASP A 396 12.65 -20.91 8.44
C ASP A 396 12.39 -21.67 7.13
N VAL A 397 12.28 -20.96 6.01
CA VAL A 397 11.79 -21.53 4.75
C VAL A 397 12.92 -21.67 3.74
N VAL A 398 13.61 -20.57 3.42
CA VAL A 398 14.66 -20.53 2.39
C VAL A 398 15.76 -21.58 2.60
N PRO A 399 16.26 -21.85 3.82
CA PRO A 399 17.28 -22.89 4.03
C PRO A 399 16.81 -24.32 3.75
N ASN A 400 15.49 -24.53 3.62
CA ASN A 400 14.86 -25.84 3.41
C ASN A 400 14.26 -26.00 2.01
N LEU A 401 14.44 -25.01 1.12
CA LEU A 401 14.08 -25.08 -0.30
C LEU A 401 15.23 -25.68 -1.10
#